data_AF-X5S7A8-F1
#
_entry.id   AF-X5S7A8-F1
#
_cell.length_a   1.000
_cell.length_b   1.000
_cell.length_c   1.000
_cell.angle_alpha   90.00
_cell.angle_beta   90.00
_cell.angle_gamma   90.00
#
_symmetry.space_group_name_H-M   'P 1'
#
loop_
_entity.id
_entity.type
_entity.pdbx_description
1 polymer ?
#
loop_
_entity_poly.entity_id
_entity_poly.type
_entity_poly.pdbx_seq_one_letter_code
_entity_poly.pdbx_strand_id
1 'polypeptide(L)'
;MRFLATIFSRQGFIILFLSGLLAACTVVVDDGPGPRPRPPRPEPEFCTRQYEPVCARRGGDRQTFANACLAEREGYRIVRDGPCRDGGGGGEEPTFCTREYAPVCARRHGELRTFPNACEARAADYRVVEDGPC
;
A
#
# COMPACT_ATOMS: atom_id res chain seq x y z
N MET A 1 65.93 -19.55 -26.52
CA MET A 1 64.53 -20.03 -26.46
C MET A 1 64.10 -20.44 -25.03
N ARG A 2 64.40 -19.64 -23.99
CA ARG A 2 64.04 -19.94 -22.59
C ARG A 2 63.24 -18.83 -21.88
N PHE A 3 63.15 -17.64 -22.46
CA PHE A 3 62.43 -16.49 -21.87
C PHE A 3 60.92 -16.51 -22.13
N LEU A 4 60.45 -17.12 -23.22
CA LEU A 4 59.02 -17.13 -23.57
C LEU A 4 58.19 -18.09 -22.70
N ALA A 5 58.78 -19.18 -22.20
CA ALA A 5 58.07 -20.18 -21.39
C ALA A 5 57.79 -19.69 -19.95
N THR A 6 58.70 -18.91 -19.35
CA THR A 6 58.53 -18.37 -17.99
C THR A 6 57.53 -17.21 -17.95
N ILE A 7 57.38 -16.46 -19.04
CA ILE A 7 56.38 -15.39 -19.18
C ILE A 7 54.96 -16.00 -19.27
N PHE A 8 54.75 -17.03 -20.09
CA PHE A 8 53.46 -17.73 -20.16
C PHE A 8 53.07 -18.39 -18.82
N SER A 9 54.04 -18.92 -18.07
CA SER A 9 53.82 -19.52 -16.75
C SER A 9 53.44 -18.48 -15.68
N ARG A 10 54.14 -17.33 -15.59
CA ARG A 10 53.80 -16.25 -14.64
C ARG A 10 52.48 -15.56 -14.97
N GLN A 11 52.23 -15.27 -16.24
CA GLN A 11 50.99 -14.62 -16.67
C GLN A 11 49.78 -15.54 -16.51
N GLY A 12 49.94 -16.84 -16.79
CA GLY A 12 48.88 -17.84 -16.56
C GLY A 12 48.50 -17.97 -15.09
N PHE A 13 49.49 -17.94 -14.18
CA PHE A 13 49.23 -17.94 -12.73
C PHE A 13 48.52 -16.67 -12.28
N ILE A 14 48.91 -15.49 -12.78
CA ILE A 14 48.26 -14.21 -12.45
C ILE A 14 46.82 -14.20 -12.95
N ILE A 15 46.56 -14.64 -14.19
CA ILE A 15 45.21 -14.68 -14.77
C ILE A 15 44.32 -15.66 -13.99
N LEU A 16 44.83 -16.85 -13.64
CA LEU A 16 44.08 -17.82 -12.83
C LEU A 16 43.79 -17.26 -11.43
N PHE A 17 44.77 -16.63 -10.77
CA PHE A 17 44.56 -15.98 -9.48
C PHE A 17 43.55 -14.84 -9.54
N LEU A 18 43.64 -13.97 -10.57
CA LEU A 18 42.72 -12.85 -10.75
C LEU A 18 41.29 -13.32 -11.03
N SER A 19 41.14 -14.40 -11.83
CA SER A 19 39.83 -15.01 -12.07
C SER A 19 39.21 -15.63 -10.82
N GLY A 20 40.04 -16.23 -9.95
CA GLY A 20 39.59 -16.75 -8.65
C GLY A 20 39.17 -15.64 -7.68
N LEU A 21 39.91 -14.52 -7.66
CA LEU A 21 39.56 -13.33 -6.88
C LEU A 21 38.25 -12.68 -7.35
N LEU A 22 38.05 -12.58 -8.67
CA LEU A 22 36.81 -12.04 -9.25
C LEU A 22 35.60 -12.98 -9.03
N ALA A 23 35.83 -14.30 -8.96
CA ALA A 23 34.79 -15.28 -8.69
C ALA A 23 34.42 -15.40 -7.20
N ALA A 24 35.20 -14.83 -6.28
CA ALA A 24 34.99 -14.94 -4.83
C ALA A 24 33.87 -14.03 -4.28
N CYS A 25 33.29 -13.15 -5.12
CA CYS A 25 32.21 -12.25 -4.71
C CYS A 25 30.80 -12.84 -4.94
N THR A 26 30.58 -14.12 -4.66
CA THR A 26 29.20 -14.65 -4.66
C THR A 26 28.46 -14.14 -3.42
N VAL A 27 27.51 -13.23 -3.63
CA VAL A 27 26.58 -12.81 -2.59
C VAL A 27 25.78 -14.04 -2.12
N VAL A 28 25.96 -14.43 -0.87
CA VAL A 28 25.08 -15.42 -0.24
C VAL A 28 23.76 -14.71 0.00
N VAL A 29 22.73 -15.07 -0.79
CA VAL A 29 21.36 -14.67 -0.48
C VAL A 29 20.92 -15.55 0.67
N ASP A 30 21.04 -15.02 1.89
CA ASP A 30 20.54 -15.68 3.09
C ASP A 30 19.01 -15.50 3.08
N ASP A 31 18.32 -16.45 2.45
CA ASP A 31 16.86 -16.58 2.53
C ASP A 31 16.50 -17.04 3.95
N GLY A 32 16.53 -16.09 4.88
CA GLY A 32 16.14 -16.33 6.26
C GLY A 32 14.74 -16.99 6.34
N PRO A 33 14.44 -17.73 7.41
CA PRO A 33 13.16 -18.42 7.55
C PRO A 33 12.01 -17.44 7.35
N GLY A 34 11.21 -17.67 6.31
CA GLY A 34 10.07 -16.82 5.96
C GLY A 34 9.12 -16.62 7.15
N PRO A 35 8.26 -15.58 7.11
CA PRO A 35 7.37 -15.26 8.20
C PRO A 35 6.53 -16.49 8.58
N ARG A 36 6.62 -16.91 9.86
CA ARG A 36 5.83 -18.03 10.36
C ARG A 36 4.33 -17.74 10.17
N PRO A 37 3.53 -18.74 9.74
CA PRO A 37 2.09 -18.59 9.71
C PRO A 37 1.60 -18.20 11.10
N ARG A 38 0.88 -17.08 11.21
CA ARG A 38 0.24 -16.71 12.47
C ARG A 38 -0.85 -17.76 12.73
N PRO A 39 -0.89 -18.39 13.92
CA PRO A 39 -1.96 -19.33 14.24
C PRO A 39 -3.31 -18.62 14.07
N PRO A 40 -4.34 -19.33 13.55
CA PRO A 40 -5.67 -18.77 13.43
C PRO A 40 -6.13 -18.32 14.81
N ARG A 41 -6.50 -17.05 14.92
CA ARG A 41 -7.15 -16.55 16.14
C ARG A 41 -8.54 -17.17 16.19
N PRO A 42 -9.03 -17.59 17.37
CA PRO A 42 -10.42 -17.98 17.53
C PRO A 42 -11.31 -16.83 17.03
N GLU A 43 -12.15 -17.10 16.03
CA GLU A 43 -13.14 -16.14 15.58
C GLU A 43 -14.17 -15.95 16.68
N PRO A 44 -14.52 -14.71 17.07
CA PRO A 44 -15.55 -14.49 18.07
C PRO A 44 -16.90 -14.99 17.53
N GLU A 45 -17.49 -16.01 18.16
CA GLU A 45 -18.83 -16.50 17.80
C GLU A 45 -19.91 -15.43 18.04
N PHE A 46 -19.69 -14.54 19.01
CA PHE A 46 -20.62 -13.49 19.39
C PHE A 46 -19.92 -12.14 19.53
N CYS A 47 -20.53 -11.11 18.94
CA CYS A 47 -20.12 -9.72 19.10
C CYS A 47 -21.20 -8.91 19.80
N THR A 48 -20.78 -8.08 20.74
CA THR A 48 -21.67 -7.10 21.36
C THR A 48 -22.08 -6.04 20.34
N ARG A 49 -23.21 -5.36 20.60
CA ARG A 49 -23.68 -4.21 19.81
C ARG A 49 -23.08 -2.89 20.27
N GLN A 50 -21.97 -2.93 21.02
CA GLN A 50 -21.25 -1.73 21.46
C GLN A 50 -20.64 -1.04 20.25
N TYR A 51 -20.76 0.29 20.20
CA TYR A 51 -20.20 1.11 19.13
C TYR A 51 -18.88 1.74 19.61
N GLU A 52 -17.77 1.15 19.18
CA GLU A 52 -16.40 1.59 19.45
C GLU A 52 -15.60 1.43 18.15
N PRO A 53 -15.76 2.37 17.20
CA PRO A 53 -15.36 2.13 15.83
C PRO A 53 -13.86 1.94 15.70
N VAL A 54 -13.46 1.01 14.82
CA VAL A 54 -12.06 0.72 14.52
C VAL A 54 -11.82 0.71 13.02
N CYS A 55 -10.62 1.11 12.63
CA CYS A 55 -10.16 1.02 11.26
C CYS A 55 -9.35 -0.26 11.09
N ALA A 56 -9.82 -1.18 10.25
CA ALA A 56 -9.18 -2.48 10.04
C ALA A 56 -8.84 -2.70 8.55
N ARG A 57 -7.93 -3.63 8.28
CA ARG A 57 -7.44 -3.94 6.92
C ARG A 57 -7.32 -5.44 6.68
N ARG A 58 -7.67 -5.88 5.48
CA ARG A 58 -7.44 -7.23 4.96
C ARG A 58 -6.84 -7.11 3.56
N GLY A 59 -5.59 -7.54 3.39
CA GLY A 59 -4.88 -7.34 2.12
C GLY A 59 -4.74 -5.84 1.78
N GLY A 60 -5.25 -5.45 0.62
CA GLY A 60 -5.32 -4.05 0.16
C GLY A 60 -6.54 -3.28 0.67
N ASP A 61 -7.55 -3.98 1.22
CA ASP A 61 -8.84 -3.38 1.58
C ASP A 61 -8.81 -2.81 2.99
N ARG A 62 -9.28 -1.57 3.14
CA ARG A 62 -9.37 -0.87 4.43
C ARG A 62 -10.83 -0.52 4.71
N GLN A 63 -11.33 -0.90 5.88
CA GLN A 63 -12.73 -0.66 6.25
C GLN A 63 -12.88 -0.26 7.73
N THR A 64 -13.87 0.58 7.99
CA THR A 64 -14.33 0.95 9.34
C THR A 64 -15.36 -0.05 9.81
N PHE A 65 -15.13 -0.64 10.98
CA PHE A 65 -16.05 -1.53 11.66
C PHE A 65 -16.63 -0.85 12.89
N ALA A 66 -17.89 -1.15 13.22
CA ALA A 66 -18.57 -0.56 14.38
C ALA A 66 -17.91 -0.95 15.72
N ASN A 67 -17.22 -2.08 15.78
CA ASN A 67 -16.32 -2.44 16.89
C ASN A 67 -15.25 -3.44 16.47
N ALA A 68 -14.27 -3.66 17.35
CA ALA A 68 -13.17 -4.60 17.19
C ALA A 68 -13.62 -6.04 16.92
N CYS A 69 -14.65 -6.50 17.63
CA CYS A 69 -15.16 -7.87 17.47
C CYS A 69 -15.68 -8.11 16.06
N LEU A 70 -16.46 -7.16 15.52
CA LEU A 70 -16.97 -7.26 14.14
C LEU A 70 -15.83 -7.28 13.12
N ALA A 71 -14.78 -6.49 13.32
CA ALA A 71 -13.62 -6.51 12.43
C ALA A 71 -12.91 -7.87 12.46
N GLU A 72 -12.69 -8.44 13.64
CA GLU A 72 -12.00 -9.72 13.81
C GLU A 72 -12.80 -10.89 13.25
N ARG A 73 -14.12 -10.90 13.44
CA ARG A 73 -15.02 -11.92 12.89
C ARG A 73 -15.03 -11.93 11.37
N GLU A 74 -14.91 -10.77 10.72
CA GLU A 74 -14.80 -10.66 9.26
C GLU A 74 -13.37 -10.91 8.74
N GLY A 75 -12.43 -11.27 9.63
CA GLY A 75 -11.03 -11.56 9.28
C GLY A 75 -10.18 -10.33 8.98
N TYR A 76 -10.61 -9.13 9.39
CA TYR A 76 -9.85 -7.90 9.25
C TYR A 76 -8.89 -7.70 10.43
N ARG A 77 -7.71 -7.15 10.16
CA ARG A 77 -6.75 -6.78 11.18
C ARG A 77 -6.90 -5.31 11.54
N ILE A 78 -7.15 -5.01 12.80
CA ILE A 78 -7.25 -3.64 13.31
C ILE A 78 -5.91 -2.91 13.10
N VAL A 79 -5.98 -1.73 12.51
CA VAL A 79 -4.83 -0.86 12.21
C VAL A 79 -4.76 0.30 13.20
N ARG A 80 -5.91 0.83 13.60
CA ARG A 80 -6.04 1.94 14.55
C ARG A 80 -7.44 1.97 15.15
N ASP A 81 -7.53 2.49 16.36
CA ASP A 81 -8.79 2.93 16.95
C ASP A 81 -9.41 4.11 16.16
N GLY A 82 -10.74 4.19 16.21
CA GLY A 82 -11.53 5.14 15.44
C GLY A 82 -11.69 4.74 13.96
N PRO A 83 -12.56 5.46 13.23
CA PRO A 83 -12.85 5.18 11.82
C PRO A 83 -11.64 5.43 10.92
N CYS A 84 -11.62 4.82 9.73
CA CYS A 84 -10.57 5.05 8.76
C CYS A 84 -10.57 6.51 8.26
N ARG A 85 -9.38 7.11 8.09
CA ARG A 85 -9.23 8.51 7.64
C ARG A 85 -9.39 8.68 6.14
N ASP A 86 -9.18 7.60 5.39
CA ASP A 86 -9.12 7.59 3.93
C ASP A 86 -10.22 6.64 3.43
N GLY A 87 -11.45 7.15 3.32
CA GLY A 87 -12.55 6.62 2.49
C GLY A 87 -13.02 5.17 2.64
N GLY A 88 -12.46 4.39 3.56
CA GLY A 88 -12.80 2.98 3.74
C GLY A 88 -13.81 2.80 4.86
N GLY A 89 -15.06 3.19 4.68
CA GLY A 89 -16.02 3.10 5.78
C GLY A 89 -17.42 3.52 5.41
N GLY A 90 -18.15 2.62 4.75
CA GLY A 90 -19.57 2.39 5.02
C GLY A 90 -20.51 3.54 4.67
N GLY A 91 -20.98 3.51 3.42
CA GLY A 91 -22.09 4.31 2.94
C GLY A 91 -21.60 5.38 2.00
N GLU A 92 -21.96 5.25 0.72
CA GLU A 92 -22.50 6.40 0.01
C GLU A 92 -23.63 6.96 0.89
N GLU A 93 -23.27 7.75 1.91
CA GLU A 93 -24.26 8.60 2.53
C GLU A 93 -24.76 9.48 1.38
N PRO A 94 -26.05 9.39 1.02
CA PRO A 94 -26.55 10.12 -0.13
C PRO A 94 -26.25 11.59 0.11
N THR A 95 -25.26 12.11 -0.60
CA THR A 95 -24.80 13.48 -0.41
C THR A 95 -25.84 14.34 -1.11
N PHE A 96 -26.73 14.93 -0.32
CA PHE A 96 -27.77 15.82 -0.83
C PHE A 96 -27.15 17.17 -1.19
N CYS A 97 -26.89 17.38 -2.47
CA CYS A 97 -26.44 18.67 -2.97
C CYS A 97 -27.62 19.57 -3.36
N THR A 98 -27.51 20.85 -3.03
CA THR A 98 -28.39 21.88 -3.58
C THR A 98 -28.13 22.02 -5.07
N ARG A 99 -29.12 22.55 -5.80
CA ARG A 99 -28.99 22.91 -7.23
C ARG A 99 -28.38 24.30 -7.43
N GLU A 100 -27.68 24.82 -6.43
CA GLU A 100 -26.99 26.09 -6.54
C GLU A 100 -25.87 25.97 -7.58
N TYR A 101 -25.75 26.98 -8.44
CA TYR A 101 -24.70 27.05 -9.45
C TYR A 101 -23.59 27.99 -8.98
N ALA A 102 -22.51 27.40 -8.51
CA ALA A 102 -21.29 28.07 -8.05
C ALA A 102 -20.10 27.21 -8.52
N PRO A 103 -19.72 27.31 -9.81
CA PRO A 103 -18.89 26.32 -10.45
C PRO A 103 -17.49 26.26 -9.83
N VAL A 104 -16.91 25.07 -9.82
CA VAL A 104 -15.56 24.83 -9.29
C VAL A 104 -14.75 23.92 -10.21
N CYS A 105 -13.43 24.13 -10.23
CA CYS A 105 -12.48 23.29 -10.92
C CYS A 105 -11.95 22.26 -9.92
N ALA A 106 -12.17 20.98 -10.19
CA ALA A 106 -11.81 19.91 -9.28
C ALA A 106 -10.97 18.83 -9.98
N ARG A 107 -10.12 18.16 -9.20
CA ARG A 107 -9.16 17.16 -9.70
C ARG A 107 -9.40 15.79 -9.09
N ARG A 108 -9.34 14.74 -9.93
CA ARG A 108 -9.32 13.34 -9.51
C ARG A 108 -8.38 12.56 -10.43
N HIS A 109 -7.45 11.80 -9.85
CA HIS A 109 -6.44 11.02 -10.60
C HIS A 109 -5.66 11.78 -11.70
N GLY A 110 -5.47 13.09 -11.53
CA GLY A 110 -4.76 13.94 -12.50
C GLY A 110 -5.65 14.57 -13.57
N GLU A 111 -6.92 14.19 -13.65
CA GLU A 111 -7.92 14.80 -14.53
C GLU A 111 -8.58 16.00 -13.85
N LEU A 112 -8.70 17.10 -14.60
CA LEU A 112 -9.43 18.30 -14.19
C LEU A 112 -10.82 18.28 -14.80
N ARG A 113 -11.83 18.61 -14.01
CA ARG A 113 -13.22 18.72 -14.45
C ARG A 113 -13.94 19.84 -13.71
N THR A 114 -14.75 20.58 -14.45
CA THR A 114 -15.66 21.59 -13.91
C THR A 114 -16.91 20.92 -13.35
N PHE A 115 -17.28 21.26 -12.13
CA PHE A 115 -18.52 20.82 -11.48
C PHE A 115 -19.47 22.01 -11.28
N PRO A 116 -20.80 21.79 -11.31
CA PRO A 116 -21.79 22.85 -11.07
C PRO A 116 -21.63 23.53 -9.69
N ASN A 117 -21.21 22.77 -8.68
CA ASN A 117 -20.85 23.28 -7.37
C ASN A 117 -19.89 22.35 -6.62
N ALA A 118 -19.33 22.88 -5.51
CA ALA A 118 -18.39 22.16 -4.66
C ALA A 118 -18.97 20.91 -3.97
N CYS A 119 -20.28 20.89 -3.70
CA CYS A 119 -20.94 19.72 -3.14
C CYS A 119 -20.88 18.56 -4.15
N GLU A 120 -21.32 18.80 -5.39
CA GLU A 120 -21.32 17.79 -6.45
C GLU A 120 -19.91 17.29 -6.79
N ALA A 121 -18.90 18.15 -6.72
CA ALA A 121 -17.50 17.75 -6.88
C ALA A 121 -17.06 16.74 -5.80
N ARG A 122 -17.34 17.03 -4.53
CA ARG A 122 -16.97 16.16 -3.40
C ARG A 122 -17.76 14.86 -3.39
N ALA A 123 -19.05 14.91 -3.73
CA ALA A 123 -19.92 13.73 -3.86
C ALA A 123 -19.42 12.77 -4.95
N ALA A 124 -18.73 13.29 -5.97
CA ALA A 124 -18.10 12.50 -7.03
C ALA A 124 -16.62 12.13 -6.74
N ASP A 125 -16.14 12.33 -5.50
CA ASP A 125 -14.75 12.10 -5.09
C ASP A 125 -13.70 12.98 -5.80
N TYR A 126 -14.07 14.17 -6.26
CA TYR A 126 -13.12 15.17 -6.77
C TYR A 126 -12.71 16.14 -5.66
N ARG A 127 -11.43 16.51 -5.65
CA ARG A 127 -10.90 17.57 -4.78
C ARG A 127 -10.94 18.91 -5.52
N VAL A 128 -11.64 19.91 -4.98
CA VAL A 128 -11.63 21.29 -5.51
C VAL A 128 -10.22 21.86 -5.46
N VAL A 129 -9.77 22.44 -6.57
CA VAL A 129 -8.45 23.05 -6.74
C VAL A 129 -8.57 24.57 -6.85
N GLU A 130 -9.59 25.04 -7.56
CA GLU A 130 -9.83 26.46 -7.83
C GLU A 130 -11.34 26.75 -7.89
N ASP A 131 -11.72 27.97 -7.53
CA ASP A 131 -13.07 28.49 -7.70
C ASP A 131 -13.30 28.90 -9.17
N GLY A 132 -14.48 28.61 -9.73
CA GLY A 132 -14.76 28.79 -11.16
C GLY A 132 -14.44 27.55 -12.01
N PRO A 133 -14.69 27.59 -13.33
CA PRO A 133 -14.44 26.47 -14.22
C PRO A 133 -12.94 26.20 -14.43
N CYS A 134 -12.59 24.94 -14.70
CA CYS A 134 -11.39 24.60 -15.47
C CYS A 134 -11.60 25.07 -16.94
#